data_AF-A0A932I046-F1
#
_entry.id   AF-A0A932I046-F1
#
_cell.length_a   1.000
_cell.length_b   1.000
_cell.length_c   1.000
_cell.angle_alpha   90.00
_cell.angle_beta   90.00
_cell.angle_gamma   90.00
#
_symmetry.space_group_name_H-M   'P 1'
#
loop_
_entity.id
_entity.type
_entity.pdbx_description
1 polymer ?
#
loop_
_entity_poly.entity_id
_entity_poly.type
_entity_poly.pdbx_seq_one_letter_code
_entity_poly.pdbx_strand_id
1 'polypeptide(L)' 'MPKSLAAFLAGFKSAATRRINALRQTPGLPLWQRNYYEHILRDEAGLARAREYVLRNPLKWDEDENHPGNVKRIGEL' A
#
# COMPACT_ATOMS: atom_id res chain seq x y z
N MET A 1 -22.41 -1.84 5.22
CA MET A 1 -21.52 -1.86 4.05
C MET A 1 -20.61 -0.64 4.09
N PRO A 2 -19.29 -0.76 3.85
CA PRO A 2 -18.41 0.39 3.73
C PRO A 2 -18.91 1.29 2.59
N LYS A 3 -19.01 2.59 2.85
CA LYS A 3 -19.61 3.56 1.92
C LYS A 3 -18.61 4.14 0.91
N SER A 4 -17.31 3.83 1.05
CA SER A 4 -16.23 4.25 0.13
C SER A 4 -15.05 3.27 0.15
N LEU A 5 -14.21 3.33 -0.89
CA LEU A 5 -12.96 2.55 -0.95
C LEU A 5 -12.02 2.90 0.21
N ALA A 6 -11.91 4.19 0.54
CA ALA A 6 -11.14 4.66 1.70
C ALA A 6 -11.62 4.04 3.02
N ALA A 7 -12.93 3.97 3.25
CA ALA A 7 -13.49 3.37 4.46
C ALA A 7 -13.23 1.86 4.53
N PHE A 8 -13.32 1.16 3.39
CA PHE A 8 -12.97 -0.25 3.31
C PHE A 8 -11.49 -0.49 3.63
N LEU A 9 -10.58 0.27 3.00
CA LEU A 9 -9.14 0.14 3.23
C LEU A 9 -8.74 0.51 4.65
N ALA A 10 -9.38 1.52 5.26
CA ALA A 10 -9.16 1.86 6.67
C ALA A 10 -9.51 0.68 7.59
N GLY A 11 -10.67 0.06 7.38
CA GLY A 11 -11.09 -1.13 8.12
C GLY A 11 -10.13 -2.31 7.92
N PHE A 12 -9.74 -2.59 6.67
CA PHE A 12 -8.79 -3.64 6.33
C PHE A 12 -7.43 -3.42 7.01
N LYS A 13 -6.82 -2.24 6.82
CA LYS A 13 -5.52 -1.89 7.41
C LYS A 13 -5.56 -2.00 8.93
N SER A 14 -6.64 -1.53 9.58
CA SER A 14 -6.82 -1.64 11.03
C SER A 14 -6.88 -3.09 11.50
N ALA A 15 -7.72 -3.92 10.87
CA ALA A 15 -7.88 -5.32 11.24
C ALA A 15 -6.58 -6.12 11.07
N ALA A 16 -5.89 -5.93 9.94
CA ALA A 16 -4.62 -6.57 9.63
C ALA A 16 -3.51 -6.12 10.59
N THR A 17 -3.37 -4.81 10.87
CA THR A 17 -2.39 -4.29 11.84
C THR A 17 -2.57 -4.92 13.20
N ARG A 18 -3.81 -4.97 13.71
CA ARG A 18 -4.10 -5.56 15.02
C ARG A 18 -3.65 -7.04 15.08
N ARG A 19 -3.98 -7.82 14.05
CA ARG A 19 -3.62 -9.24 13.99
C ARG A 19 -2.11 -9.44 13.88
N ILE A 20 -1.44 -8.69 13.01
CA ILE A 20 0.01 -8.79 12.80
C ILE A 20 0.78 -8.35 14.04
N ASN A 21 0.39 -7.24 14.67
CA ASN A 21 1.05 -6.77 15.89
C ASN A 21 0.85 -7.73 17.06
N ALA A 22 -0.30 -8.41 17.17
CA ALA A 22 -0.48 -9.48 18.15
C ALA A 22 0.45 -10.68 17.88
N LEU A 23 0.57 -11.13 16.62
CA LEU A 23 1.44 -12.24 16.23
C LEU A 23 2.93 -11.92 16.42
N ARG A 24 3.33 -10.68 16.15
CA ARG A 24 4.72 -10.22 16.26
C ARG A 24 5.09 -9.71 17.65
N GLN A 25 4.14 -9.65 18.58
CA GLN A 25 4.32 -9.03 19.91
C GLN A 25 4.78 -7.55 19.83
N THR A 26 4.29 -6.83 18.82
CA THR A 26 4.63 -5.42 18.56
C THR A 26 3.40 -4.51 18.60
N PRO A 27 2.62 -4.48 19.70
CA PRO A 27 1.43 -3.64 19.79
C PRO A 27 1.79 -2.16 19.58
N GLY A 28 0.96 -1.45 18.82
CA GLY A 28 1.15 -0.02 18.54
C GLY A 28 2.17 0.33 17.46
N LEU A 29 2.99 -0.63 16.98
CA LEU A 29 3.93 -0.32 15.89
C LEU A 29 3.19 -0.08 14.55
N PRO A 30 3.60 0.95 13.78
CA PRO A 30 3.03 1.20 12.47
C PRO A 30 3.44 0.09 11.51
N LEU A 31 2.46 -0.45 10.78
CA LEU A 31 2.68 -1.53 9.82
C LEU A 31 2.68 -1.04 8.36
N TRP A 32 1.87 -0.02 8.06
CA TRP A 32 1.60 0.42 6.69
C TRP A 32 2.33 1.70 6.36
N GLN A 33 2.76 1.84 5.10
CA GLN A 33 3.01 3.16 4.52
C GLN A 33 1.73 4.01 4.57
N ARG A 34 1.90 5.31 4.74
CA ARG A 34 0.79 6.28 4.80
C ARG A 34 0.07 6.33 3.45
N ASN A 35 -1.24 6.57 3.49
CA ASN A 35 -2.12 6.63 2.32
C ASN A 35 -2.19 5.30 1.54
N TYR A 36 -2.83 5.32 0.38
CA TYR A 36 -2.94 4.20 -0.53
C TYR A 36 -3.00 4.75 -1.97
N TYR A 37 -2.54 3.94 -2.93
CA TYR A 37 -2.66 4.27 -4.35
C TYR A 37 -4.02 3.76 -4.87
N GLU A 38 -4.74 4.61 -5.60
CA GLU A 38 -5.95 4.22 -6.31
C GLU A 38 -5.90 4.73 -7.75
N HIS A 39 -6.34 3.88 -8.68
CA HIS A 39 -6.46 4.21 -10.09
C HIS A 39 -7.61 3.43 -10.72
N ILE A 40 -8.49 4.12 -11.43
CA ILE A 40 -9.63 3.50 -12.11
C ILE A 40 -9.16 2.93 -13.45
N LEU A 41 -9.29 1.61 -13.63
CA LEU A 41 -9.03 0.94 -14.89
C LEU A 41 -10.24 1.13 -15.83
N ARG A 42 -10.02 1.80 -16.96
CA ARG A 42 -11.11 2.22 -17.87
C ARG A 42 -11.22 1.35 -19.13
N ASP A 43 -10.20 0.58 -19.43
CA ASP A 43 -10.10 -0.25 -20.62
C ASP A 43 -9.20 -1.48 -20.40
N GLU A 44 -9.20 -2.38 -21.37
CA GLU A 44 -8.45 -3.63 -21.31
C GLU A 44 -6.93 -3.41 -21.37
N ALA A 45 -6.47 -2.38 -22.07
CA ALA A 45 -5.06 -2.02 -22.11
C ALA A 45 -4.56 -1.58 -20.73
N GLY A 46 -5.37 -0.83 -19.98
CA GLY A 46 -5.12 -0.43 -18.60
C GLY A 46 -5.08 -1.63 -17.67
N LEU A 47 -6.01 -2.57 -17.82
CA LEU A 47 -6.00 -3.81 -17.07
C LEU A 47 -4.75 -4.66 -17.35
N ALA A 48 -4.33 -4.76 -18.62
CA ALA A 48 -3.10 -5.46 -19.00
C ALA A 48 -1.86 -4.82 -18.35
N ARG A 49 -1.75 -3.48 -18.39
CA ARG A 49 -0.66 -2.75 -17.72
C ARG A 49 -0.65 -2.97 -16.20
N ALA A 50 -1.81 -2.94 -15.55
CA ALA A 50 -1.91 -3.15 -14.11
C ALA A 50 -1.47 -4.57 -13.71
N ARG A 51 -1.85 -5.59 -14.48
CA ARG A 51 -1.42 -6.97 -14.26
C ARG A 51 0.09 -7.12 -14.42
N GLU A 52 0.63 -6.57 -15.50
CA GLU A 52 2.07 -6.57 -15.75
C GLU A 52 2.82 -5.86 -14.60
N TYR A 53 2.33 -4.71 -14.14
CA TYR A 53 2.90 -4.02 -12.99
C TYR A 53 2.92 -4.92 -11.74
N VAL A 54 1.81 -5.56 -11.37
CA VAL A 54 1.76 -6.44 -10.18
C VAL A 54 2.76 -7.60 -10.30
N LEU A 55 2.92 -8.18 -11.49
CA LEU A 55 3.88 -9.28 -11.72
C LEU A 55 5.34 -8.79 -11.64
N ARG A 56 5.64 -7.62 -12.19
CA ARG A 56 7.00 -7.09 -12.26
C ARG A 56 7.46 -6.37 -11.00
N ASN A 57 6.53 -5.79 -10.23
CA ASN A 57 6.86 -4.92 -9.10
C ASN A 57 7.82 -5.57 -8.09
N PRO A 58 7.68 -6.87 -7.72
CA PRO A 58 8.64 -7.51 -6.82
C PRO A 58 10.08 -7.50 -7.34
N LEU A 59 10.29 -7.57 -8.66
CA LEU A 59 11.61 -7.53 -9.29
C LEU A 59 12.21 -6.12 -9.33
N LYS A 60 11.38 -5.09 -9.16
CA LYS A 60 11.77 -3.67 -9.23
C LYS A 60 11.67 -2.98 -7.86
N TRP A 61 11.42 -3.74 -6.80
CA TRP A 61 11.08 -3.16 -5.49
C TRP A 61 12.21 -2.28 -4.92
N ASP A 62 13.46 -2.71 -5.08
CA ASP A 62 14.62 -1.97 -4.59
C ASP A 62 14.87 -0.66 -5.37
N GLU A 63 14.33 -0.55 -6.59
CA GLU A 63 14.42 0.63 -7.45
C GLU A 63 13.21 1.57 -7.31
N ASP A 64 12.17 1.18 -6.55
CA ASP A 64 10.93 1.95 -6.42
C ASP A 64 11.17 3.27 -5.68
N GLU A 65 10.69 4.38 -6.22
CA GLU A 65 10.84 5.71 -5.59
C GLU A 65 10.26 5.77 -4.18
N ASN A 66 9.19 5.02 -3.90
CA ASN A 66 8.52 4.96 -2.61
C ASN A 66 9.02 3.79 -1.74
N HIS A 67 10.15 3.18 -2.10
CA HIS A 67 10.80 2.18 -1.26
C HIS A 67 11.04 2.75 0.16
N PRO A 68 10.71 2.03 1.25
CA PRO A 68 10.89 2.54 2.63
C PRO A 68 12.32 3.00 2.97
N GLY A 69 13.32 2.48 2.25
CA GLY A 69 14.72 2.91 2.37
C GLY A 69 15.02 4.27 1.72
N ASN A 70 14.15 4.75 0.83
CA ASN A 70 14.27 6.07 0.21
C ASN A 70 13.74 7.12 1.19
N VAL A 71 14.59 7.52 2.15
CA VAL A 71 14.26 8.56 3.12
C VAL A 71 14.15 9.91 2.39
N LYS A 72 12.95 10.26 1.90
CA LYS A 72 12.65 11.66 1.59
C LYS A 72 12.61 12.40 2.92
N ARG A 73 13.60 13.27 3.14
CA ARG A 73 13.69 14.17 4.29
C ARG A 73 12.40 14.99 4.31
N ILE A 74 11.51 14.70 5.24
CA ILE A 74 10.22 15.37 5.39
C ILE A 74 10.52 16.81 5.83
N GLY A 75 10.58 17.74 4.87
CA GLY A 75 10.95 19.14 5.11
C GLY A 75 11.09 20.05 3.88
N GLU A 76 10.96 19.55 2.64
CA GLU A 76 11.02 20.40 1.43
C GLU A 76 9.78 20.17 0.54
N LEU A 77 8.63 20.71 0.96
CA LEU A 77 7.53 21.20 0.11
C LEU A 77 6.72 22.22 0.91
#